data_AF-A0A942INP8-F1
#
_entry.id   AF-A0A942INP8-F1
#
_cell.length_a   1.000
_cell.length_b   1.000
_cell.length_c   1.000
_cell.angle_alpha   90.00
_cell.angle_beta   90.00
_cell.angle_gamma   90.00
#
_symmetry.space_group_name_H-M   'P 1'
#
loop_
_entity.id
_entity.type
_entity.pdbx_description
1 polymer ?
#
loop_
_entity_poly.entity_id
_entity_poly.type
_entity_poly.pdbx_seq_one_letter_code
_entity_poly.pdbx_strand_id
1 'polypeptide(L)'
;MVNFAVLRYKFSLLLLVFVIASCGNKPRVGHKTMVALMTDFMILEGGNQIQYNFANVPAYVWKRDYAGVCKKHGVDTSDFRITMNYLEKHPEEFSKIMEESITNLQQLEAKLKNSKH
;
A
#
# COMPACT_ATOMS: atom_id res chain seq x y z
N MET A 1 -7.16 41.46 34.09
CA MET A 1 -7.97 40.28 34.49
C MET A 1 -8.25 39.46 33.24
N VAL A 2 -7.60 38.30 33.08
CA VAL A 2 -7.90 37.39 31.95
C VAL A 2 -9.22 36.70 32.27
N ASN A 3 -10.21 36.87 31.39
CA ASN A 3 -11.53 36.29 31.58
C ASN A 3 -11.46 34.79 31.25
N PHE A 4 -11.27 33.97 32.29
CA PHE A 4 -11.10 32.51 32.19
C PHE A 4 -12.24 31.82 31.41
N ALA A 5 -13.44 32.40 31.38
CA ALA A 5 -14.57 31.90 30.59
C ALA A 5 -14.33 32.01 29.07
N VAL A 6 -13.73 33.12 28.61
CA VAL A 6 -13.42 33.36 27.19
C VAL A 6 -12.28 32.44 26.72
N LEU A 7 -11.30 32.18 27.61
CA LEU A 7 -10.19 31.28 27.33
C LEU A 7 -10.66 29.82 27.18
N ARG A 8 -11.61 29.38 28.02
CA ARG A 8 -12.23 28.04 27.95
C ARG A 8 -13.08 27.85 26.69
N TYR A 9 -13.84 28.87 26.28
CA TYR A 9 -14.62 28.82 25.05
C TYR A 9 -13.74 28.72 23.80
N LYS A 10 -12.65 29.48 23.73
CA LYS A 10 -11.69 29.42 22.60
C LYS A 10 -10.94 28.09 22.54
N PHE A 11 -10.56 27.52 23.68
CA PHE A 11 -9.93 26.19 23.73
C PHE A 11 -10.92 25.07 23.33
N SER A 12 -12.18 25.19 23.75
CA SER A 12 -13.22 24.22 23.41
C SER A 12 -13.61 24.28 21.93
N LEU A 13 -13.60 25.47 21.31
CA LEU A 13 -13.85 25.63 19.87
C LEU A 13 -12.69 25.05 19.03
N LEU A 14 -11.45 25.18 19.52
CA LEU A 14 -10.25 24.64 18.88
C LEU A 14 -10.25 23.10 18.84
N LEU A 15 -10.70 22.45 19.92
CA LEU A 15 -10.80 20.98 20.00
C LEU A 15 -11.86 20.39 19.05
N LEU A 16 -12.95 21.11 18.78
CA LEU A 16 -14.01 20.66 17.88
C LEU A 16 -13.54 20.57 16.41
N VAL A 17 -12.62 21.45 16.00
CA VAL A 17 -12.06 21.48 14.63
C VAL A 17 -11.15 20.27 14.34
N PHE A 18 -10.51 19.68 15.36
CA PHE A 18 -9.67 18.49 15.17
C PHE A 18 -10.47 17.20 14.98
N VAL A 19 -11.73 17.14 15.43
CA VAL A 19 -12.56 15.92 15.38
C VAL A 19 -13.11 15.65 13.97
N ILE A 20 -13.36 16.68 13.17
CA ILE A 20 -13.94 16.56 11.81
C ILE A 20 -12.93 16.13 10.74
N ALA A 21 -11.63 16.11 11.03
CA ALA A 21 -10.60 15.63 10.09
C ALA A 21 -10.38 14.11 10.14
N SER A 22 -11.04 13.38 11.06
CA SER A 22 -10.91 11.92 11.17
C SER A 22 -11.87 11.19 10.24
N CYS A 23 -11.78 11.45 8.94
CA CYS A 23 -12.42 10.60 7.93
C CYS A 23 -11.36 9.63 7.40
N GLY A 24 -11.37 8.39 7.90
CA GLY A 24 -10.50 7.33 7.38
C GLY A 24 -10.87 7.00 5.93
N ASN A 25 -9.92 7.17 5.01
CA ASN A 25 -10.12 6.80 3.62
C ASN A 25 -10.35 5.30 3.51
N LYS A 26 -11.49 4.85 2.97
CA LYS A 26 -11.72 3.42 2.70
C LYS A 26 -10.77 2.92 1.60
N PRO A 27 -10.39 1.63 1.61
CA PRO A 27 -9.61 1.05 0.53
C PRO A 27 -10.40 1.12 -0.77
N ARG A 28 -9.72 1.48 -1.87
CA ARG A 28 -10.34 1.59 -3.20
C ARG A 28 -10.03 0.40 -4.10
N VAL A 29 -9.02 -0.38 -3.73
CA VAL A 29 -8.67 -1.64 -4.36
C VAL A 29 -9.11 -2.77 -3.45
N GLY A 30 -9.86 -3.73 -3.99
CA GLY A 30 -10.33 -4.88 -3.23
C GLY A 30 -9.19 -5.81 -2.82
N HIS A 31 -9.36 -6.54 -1.71
CA HIS A 31 -8.37 -7.45 -1.12
C HIS A 31 -7.70 -8.39 -2.14
N LYS A 32 -8.49 -9.14 -2.91
CA LYS A 32 -7.95 -10.10 -3.90
C LYS A 32 -7.09 -9.43 -4.97
N THR A 33 -7.52 -8.27 -5.47
CA THR A 33 -6.75 -7.48 -6.44
C THR A 33 -5.46 -6.95 -5.80
N MET A 34 -5.52 -6.55 -4.53
CA MET A 34 -4.35 -6.10 -3.79
C MET A 34 -3.33 -7.23 -3.57
N VAL A 35 -3.79 -8.44 -3.24
CA VAL A 35 -2.94 -9.64 -3.15
C VAL A 35 -2.25 -9.93 -4.49
N ALA A 36 -2.98 -9.85 -5.61
CA ALA A 36 -2.41 -10.07 -6.93
C ALA A 36 -1.38 -8.99 -7.32
N LEU A 37 -1.66 -7.72 -6.99
CA LEU A 37 -0.73 -6.60 -7.16
C LEU A 37 0.56 -6.81 -6.36
N MET A 38 0.44 -7.09 -5.05
CA MET A 38 1.59 -7.27 -4.16
C MET A 38 2.43 -8.48 -4.58
N THR A 39 1.80 -9.56 -5.04
CA THR A 39 2.51 -10.71 -5.61
C THR A 39 3.38 -10.28 -6.80
N ASP A 40 2.83 -9.52 -7.75
CA ASP A 40 3.59 -9.06 -8.93
C ASP A 40 4.65 -8.01 -8.57
N PHE A 41 4.40 -7.13 -7.60
CA PHE A 41 5.41 -6.19 -7.10
C PHE A 41 6.60 -6.91 -6.48
N MET A 42 6.38 -7.95 -5.68
CA MET A 42 7.48 -8.74 -5.11
C MET A 42 8.31 -9.44 -6.19
N ILE A 43 7.67 -9.98 -7.24
CA ILE A 43 8.37 -10.57 -8.39
C ILE A 43 9.20 -9.50 -9.10
N LEU A 44 8.61 -8.34 -9.36
CA LEU A 44 9.27 -7.19 -9.99
C LEU A 44 10.48 -6.73 -9.17
N GLU A 45 10.31 -6.52 -7.87
CA GLU A 45 11.36 -6.05 -6.97
C GLU A 45 12.52 -7.05 -6.92
N GLY A 46 12.23 -8.35 -6.81
CA GLY A 46 13.25 -9.39 -6.89
C GLY A 46 13.99 -9.40 -8.22
N GLY A 47 13.27 -9.24 -9.34
CA GLY A 47 13.86 -9.12 -10.68
C GLY A 47 14.75 -7.89 -10.83
N ASN A 48 14.31 -6.74 -10.32
CA ASN A 48 15.07 -5.50 -10.32
C ASN A 48 16.35 -5.63 -9.47
N GLN A 49 16.27 -6.24 -8.28
CA GLN A 49 17.47 -6.47 -7.46
C GLN A 49 18.52 -7.30 -8.19
N ILE A 50 18.11 -8.33 -8.95
CA ILE A 50 19.02 -9.15 -9.76
C ILE A 50 19.57 -8.34 -10.95
N GLN A 51 18.70 -7.68 -11.70
CA GLN A 51 19.08 -6.95 -12.92
C GLN A 51 20.07 -5.82 -12.66
N TYR A 52 19.91 -5.10 -11.55
CA TYR A 52 20.75 -3.97 -11.19
C TYR A 52 21.91 -4.36 -10.26
N ASN A 53 22.20 -5.65 -10.11
CA ASN A 53 23.27 -6.16 -9.24
C ASN A 53 23.18 -5.57 -7.81
N PHE A 54 21.97 -5.56 -7.24
CA PHE A 54 21.63 -5.00 -5.94
C PHE A 54 21.92 -3.50 -5.78
N ALA A 55 22.23 -2.78 -6.86
CA ALA A 55 22.39 -1.33 -6.83
C ALA A 55 21.04 -0.62 -6.70
N ASN A 56 21.08 0.64 -6.25
CA ASN A 56 19.90 1.48 -6.18
C ASN A 56 19.33 1.73 -7.58
N VAL A 57 18.09 1.31 -7.77
CA VAL A 57 17.34 1.55 -9.00
C VAL A 57 16.87 3.01 -9.03
N PRO A 58 17.03 3.74 -10.16
CA PRO A 58 16.58 5.12 -10.26
C PRO A 58 15.07 5.28 -10.00
N ALA A 59 14.67 6.38 -9.35
CA ALA A 59 13.26 6.62 -8.98
C ALA A 59 12.28 6.59 -10.16
N TYR A 60 12.70 7.00 -11.36
CA TYR A 60 11.85 6.96 -12.56
C TYR A 60 11.55 5.52 -13.03
N VAL A 61 12.50 4.60 -12.83
CA VAL A 61 12.33 3.17 -13.15
C VAL A 61 11.29 2.56 -12.22
N TRP A 62 11.42 2.81 -10.91
CA TRP A 62 10.40 2.41 -9.95
C TRP A 62 9.02 2.92 -10.33
N LYS A 63 8.88 4.24 -10.56
CA LYS A 63 7.59 4.83 -10.93
C LYS A 63 6.99 4.16 -12.18
N ARG A 64 7.80 3.91 -13.21
CA ARG A 64 7.37 3.22 -14.43
C ARG A 64 6.91 1.80 -14.13
N ASP A 65 7.71 1.04 -13.39
CA ASP A 65 7.47 -0.38 -13.17
C ASP A 65 6.25 -0.60 -12.26
N TYR A 66 6.11 0.19 -11.18
CA TYR A 66 4.91 0.15 -10.34
C TYR A 66 3.65 0.52 -11.13
N ALA A 67 3.72 1.55 -11.97
CA ALA A 67 2.60 1.92 -12.84
C ALA A 67 2.27 0.82 -13.87
N GLY A 68 3.28 0.11 -14.37
CA GLY A 68 3.12 -1.02 -15.28
C GLY A 68 2.36 -2.18 -14.64
N VAL A 69 2.71 -2.55 -13.41
CA VAL A 69 2.00 -3.59 -12.64
C VAL A 69 0.57 -3.14 -12.31
N CYS A 70 0.35 -1.90 -11.85
CA CYS A 70 -1.00 -1.38 -11.64
C CYS A 70 -1.86 -1.48 -12.91
N LYS A 71 -1.31 -1.09 -14.06
CA LYS A 71 -1.97 -1.18 -15.36
C LYS A 71 -2.31 -2.63 -15.74
N LYS A 72 -1.41 -3.59 -15.49
CA LYS A 72 -1.63 -5.03 -15.74
C LYS A 72 -2.88 -5.55 -15.01
N HIS A 73 -3.16 -5.04 -13.81
CA HIS A 73 -4.32 -5.43 -12.99
C HIS A 73 -5.55 -4.53 -13.17
N GLY A 74 -5.51 -3.56 -14.10
CA GLY A 74 -6.62 -2.63 -14.32
C GLY A 74 -6.85 -1.66 -13.16
N VAL A 75 -5.80 -1.38 -12.36
CA VAL A 75 -5.88 -0.50 -11.20
C VAL A 75 -5.24 0.85 -11.51
N ASP A 76 -5.94 1.93 -11.16
CA ASP A 76 -5.36 3.26 -11.22
C ASP A 76 -4.32 3.45 -10.11
N THR A 77 -3.18 4.04 -10.45
CA THR A 77 -2.08 4.25 -9.48
C THR A 77 -2.49 5.10 -8.28
N SER A 78 -3.46 6.00 -8.43
CA SER A 78 -3.99 6.82 -7.34
C SER A 78 -4.88 6.01 -6.39
N ASP A 79 -5.68 5.07 -6.90
CA ASP A 79 -6.50 4.18 -6.08
C ASP A 79 -5.64 3.16 -5.33
N PHE A 80 -4.58 2.66 -5.97
CA PHE A 80 -3.54 1.88 -5.28
C PHE A 80 -2.92 2.68 -4.13
N ARG A 81 -2.48 3.92 -4.37
CA ARG A 81 -1.90 4.78 -3.34
C ARG A 81 -2.88 5.07 -2.20
N ILE A 82 -4.15 5.32 -2.51
CA ILE A 82 -5.19 5.52 -1.48
C ILE A 82 -5.36 4.27 -0.63
N THR A 83 -5.35 3.10 -1.27
CA THR A 83 -5.45 1.81 -0.56
C THR A 83 -4.22 1.55 0.31
N MET A 84 -3.01 1.84 -0.19
CA MET A 84 -1.79 1.73 0.62
C MET A 84 -1.82 2.65 1.85
N ASN A 85 -2.26 3.90 1.68
CA ASN A 85 -2.41 4.84 2.80
C ASN A 85 -3.47 4.39 3.82
N TYR A 86 -4.48 3.63 3.39
CA TYR A 86 -5.42 2.99 4.31
C TYR A 86 -4.74 1.83 5.05
N LEU A 87 -4.08 0.94 4.33
CA LEU A 87 -3.42 -0.25 4.88
C LEU A 87 -2.29 0.09 5.88
N GLU A 88 -1.61 1.23 5.70
CA GLU A 88 -0.64 1.76 6.67
C GLU A 88 -1.26 1.93 8.09
N LYS A 89 -2.56 2.22 8.15
CA LYS A 89 -3.31 2.39 9.40
C LYS A 89 -4.04 1.12 9.87
N HIS A 90 -4.05 0.07 9.03
CA HIS A 90 -4.75 -1.20 9.27
C HIS A 90 -3.75 -2.36 9.07
N PRO A 91 -2.74 -2.48 9.96
CA PRO A 91 -1.63 -3.41 9.78
C PRO A 91 -2.08 -4.88 9.73
N GLU A 92 -3.17 -5.24 10.40
CA GLU A 92 -3.76 -6.58 10.35
C GLU A 92 -4.33 -6.94 8.98
N GLU A 93 -4.92 -5.96 8.26
CA GLU A 93 -5.38 -6.17 6.88
C GLU A 93 -4.18 -6.28 5.94
N PHE A 94 -3.16 -5.43 6.15
CA PHE A 94 -1.93 -5.50 5.38
C PHE A 94 -1.20 -6.84 5.57
N SER A 95 -1.10 -7.35 6.80
CA SER A 95 -0.47 -8.66 7.09
C SER A 95 -1.14 -9.78 6.31
N LYS A 96 -2.48 -9.82 6.28
CA LYS A 96 -3.23 -10.84 5.52
C LYS A 96 -2.93 -10.77 4.02
N ILE A 97 -2.90 -9.56 3.45
CA ILE A 97 -2.56 -9.37 2.03
C ILE A 97 -1.15 -9.91 1.74
N MET A 98 -0.20 -9.63 2.63
CA MET A 98 1.19 -10.07 2.47
C MET A 98 1.34 -11.58 2.64
N GLU A 99 0.69 -12.18 3.63
CA GLU A 99 0.67 -13.64 3.83
C GLU A 99 0.11 -14.38 2.61
N GLU A 100 -1.01 -13.91 2.06
CA GLU A 100 -1.59 -14.47 0.84
C GLU A 100 -0.68 -14.24 -0.38
N SER A 101 -0.01 -13.10 -0.47
CA SER A 101 0.95 -12.81 -1.56
C SER A 101 2.15 -13.75 -1.51
N ILE A 102 2.71 -13.99 -0.31
CA ILE A 102 3.81 -14.95 -0.10
C ILE A 102 3.35 -16.37 -0.46
N THR A 103 2.12 -16.73 -0.08
CA THR A 103 1.53 -18.03 -0.45
C THR A 103 1.45 -18.19 -1.97
N ASN A 104 1.03 -17.16 -2.70
CA ASN A 104 1.02 -17.17 -4.16
C ASN A 104 2.42 -17.37 -4.75
N LEU A 105 3.44 -16.68 -4.20
CA LEU A 105 4.83 -16.84 -4.64
C LEU A 105 5.33 -18.28 -4.44
N GLN A 106 5.06 -18.88 -3.29
CA GLN A 106 5.43 -20.27 -3.00
C GLN A 106 4.75 -21.25 -3.97
N GLN A 107 3.48 -21.02 -4.29
CA GLN A 107 2.76 -21.84 -5.27
C GLN A 107 3.33 -21.68 -6.69
N LEU A 108 3.69 -20.46 -7.08
CA LEU A 108 4.35 -20.20 -8.36
C LEU A 108 5.70 -20.90 -8.45
N GLU A 109 6.51 -20.84 -7.39
CA GLU A 109 7.80 -21.54 -7.32
C GLU A 109 7.63 -23.05 -7.46
N ALA A 110 6.69 -23.65 -6.73
CA ALA A 110 6.41 -25.09 -6.81
C ALA A 110 5.98 -25.51 -8.23
N LYS A 111 5.10 -24.73 -8.88
CA LYS A 111 4.70 -24.96 -10.27
C LYS A 111 5.88 -24.91 -11.24
N LEU A 112 6.76 -23.92 -11.09
CA LEU A 112 7.94 -23.78 -11.94
C LEU A 112 8.92 -24.94 -11.75
N LYS A 113 9.13 -25.42 -10.52
CA LYS A 113 9.96 -26.61 -10.24
C LYS A 113 9.39 -27.86 -10.88
N ASN A 114 8.08 -28.07 -10.77
CA ASN A 114 7.41 -29.25 -11.33
C ASN A 114 7.34 -29.23 -12.87
N SER A 115 7.34 -28.04 -13.49
CA SER A 115 7.32 -27.90 -14.96
C SER A 115 8.66 -28.17 -15.65
N LYS A 116 9.76 -28.23 -14.90
CA LYS A 116 11.12 -28.50 -15.42
C LYS A 116 11.50 -29.98 -15.38
N HIS A 117 10.54 -30.85 -15.02
CA HIS A 117 10.71 -32.29 -14.88
C HIS A 117 9.84 -33.04 -15.89
#